data_AF-A0A1M6E315-F1
#
_entry.id   AF-A0A1M6E315-F1
#
_cell.length_a   1.000
_cell.length_b   1.000
_cell.length_c   1.000
_cell.angle_alpha   90.00
_cell.angle_beta   90.00
_cell.angle_gamma   90.00
#
_symmetry.space_group_name_H-M   'P 1'
#
loop_
_entity.id
_entity.type
_entity.pdbx_description
1 polymer ?
#
loop_
_entity_poly.entity_id
_entity_poly.type
_entity_poly.pdbx_seq_one_letter_code
_entity_poly.pdbx_strand_id
1 'polypeptide(L)'
;MSEYSSDASYRVTADELRQFIERIERLDMEKKDIADQQKEVMAEAKSRGYDTKVIRKVVALRKRDQDDIAEEEAVMAMYKEALGMA
;
A
#
# COMPACT_ATOMS: atom_id res chain seq x y z
N MET A 1 44.61 15.12 -19.83
CA MET A 1 43.66 15.98 -19.10
C MET A 1 42.21 15.50 -19.27
N SER A 2 41.96 14.18 -19.22
CA SER A 2 40.60 13.59 -19.35
C SER A 2 40.18 12.70 -18.18
N GLU A 3 41.07 12.32 -17.26
CA GLU A 3 40.74 11.47 -16.11
C GLU A 3 39.97 12.20 -14.99
N TYR A 4 40.13 13.52 -14.87
CA TYR A 4 39.46 14.31 -13.83
C TYR A 4 37.95 14.47 -14.05
N SER A 5 37.47 14.44 -15.31
CA SER A 5 36.05 14.61 -15.61
C SER A 5 35.24 13.33 -15.39
N SER A 6 35.83 12.14 -15.60
CA SER A 6 35.15 10.87 -15.36
C SER A 6 34.98 10.57 -13.88
N ASP A 7 35.98 10.86 -13.05
CA ASP A 7 35.92 10.65 -11.61
C ASP A 7 34.93 11.61 -10.93
N ALA A 8 34.89 12.88 -11.36
CA ALA A 8 33.89 13.83 -10.90
C ALA A 8 32.45 13.41 -11.28
N SER A 9 32.24 12.95 -12.52
CA SER A 9 30.93 12.42 -12.96
C SER A 9 30.52 11.18 -12.17
N TYR A 10 31.46 10.26 -11.92
CA TYR A 10 31.20 9.04 -11.15
C TYR A 10 30.81 9.36 -9.70
N ARG A 11 31.50 10.31 -9.05
CA ARG A 11 31.18 10.77 -7.70
C ARG A 11 29.80 11.42 -7.62
N VAL A 12 29.43 12.26 -8.59
CA VAL A 12 28.08 12.86 -8.67
C VAL A 12 27.00 11.78 -8.80
N THR A 13 27.21 10.76 -9.66
CA THR A 13 26.25 9.65 -9.81
C THR A 13 26.16 8.77 -8.56
N ALA A 14 27.25 8.60 -7.82
CA ALA A 14 27.27 7.84 -6.57
C ALA A 14 26.54 8.57 -5.43
N ASP A 15 26.67 9.89 -5.36
CA ASP A 15 25.99 10.72 -4.36
C ASP A 15 24.47 10.80 -4.61
N GLU A 16 24.04 10.84 -5.87
CA GLU A 16 22.62 10.76 -6.24
C GLU A 16 22.02 9.39 -5.90
N LEU A 17 22.73 8.30 -6.24
CA LEU A 17 22.30 6.94 -5.87
C LEU A 17 22.17 6.78 -4.35
N ARG A 18 23.11 7.32 -3.57
CA ARG A 18 23.05 7.28 -2.10
C ARG A 18 21.80 7.99 -1.58
N GLN A 19 21.45 9.16 -2.13
CA GLN A 19 20.23 9.86 -1.73
C GLN A 19 18.95 9.06 -2.01
N PHE A 20 18.88 8.34 -3.14
CA PHE A 20 17.75 7.44 -3.40
C PHE A 20 17.68 6.29 -2.41
N ILE A 21 18.82 5.65 -2.10
CA ILE A 21 18.90 4.56 -1.13
C ILE A 21 18.43 5.03 0.25
N GLU A 22 18.98 6.14 0.76
CA GLU A 22 18.61 6.68 2.08
C GLU A 22 17.13 7.07 2.15
N ARG A 23 16.54 7.54 1.05
CA ARG A 23 15.11 7.82 0.97
C ARG A 23 14.28 6.54 1.06
N ILE A 24 14.67 5.48 0.36
CA ILE A 24 13.97 4.19 0.41
C ILE A 24 14.10 3.55 1.79
N GLU A 25 15.29 3.55 2.38
CA GLU A 25 15.52 2.99 3.73
C GLU A 25 14.65 3.69 4.78
N ARG A 26 14.53 5.03 4.71
CA ARG A 26 13.62 5.77 5.59
C ARG A 26 12.16 5.39 5.36
N LEU A 27 11.72 5.27 4.11
CA LEU A 27 10.35 4.84 3.80
C LEU A 27 10.07 3.41 4.30
N ASP A 28 11.05 2.51 4.24
CA ASP A 28 10.92 1.15 4.76
C ASP A 28 10.84 1.12 6.29
N MET A 29 11.60 1.99 6.97
CA MET A 29 11.46 2.18 8.42
C MET A 29 10.07 2.71 8.79
N GLU A 30 9.59 3.77 8.12
CA GLU A 30 8.26 4.33 8.35
C GLU A 30 7.17 3.28 8.08
N LYS A 31 7.30 2.49 7.01
CA LYS A 31 6.37 1.41 6.69
C LYS A 31 6.34 0.34 7.78
N LYS A 32 7.50 0.00 8.36
CA LYS A 32 7.58 -0.94 9.48
C LYS A 32 6.89 -0.39 10.72
N ASP A 33 7.15 0.87 11.08
CA ASP A 33 6.55 1.51 12.25
C ASP A 33 5.02 1.58 12.11
N ILE A 34 4.51 1.94 10.92
CA ILE A 34 3.07 1.93 10.61
C ILE A 34 2.50 0.51 10.72
N ALA A 35 3.20 -0.50 10.21
CA ALA A 35 2.75 -1.88 10.29
C ALA A 35 2.66 -2.38 11.74
N ASP A 36 3.59 -1.96 12.60
CA ASP A 36 3.57 -2.32 14.01
C ASP A 36 2.45 -1.59 14.76
N GLN A 37 2.22 -0.30 14.51
CA GLN A 37 1.05 0.44 15.01
C GLN A 37 -0.27 -0.23 14.59
N GLN A 38 -0.39 -0.69 13.34
CA GLN A 38 -1.58 -1.42 12.88
C GLN A 38 -1.80 -2.73 13.64
N LYS A 39 -0.73 -3.44 14.01
CA LYS A 39 -0.83 -4.66 14.82
C LYS A 39 -1.32 -4.35 16.23
N GLU A 40 -0.85 -3.26 16.84
CA GLU A 40 -1.29 -2.83 18.18
C GLU A 40 -2.78 -2.53 18.19
N VAL A 41 -3.28 -1.76 17.22
CA VAL A 41 -4.73 -1.47 17.08
C VAL A 41 -5.55 -2.76 16.93
N MET A 42 -5.06 -3.71 16.13
CA MET A 42 -5.74 -4.99 15.96
C MET A 42 -5.71 -5.84 17.24
N ALA A 43 -4.62 -5.79 18.01
CA ALA A 43 -4.51 -6.49 19.29
C ALA A 43 -5.45 -5.88 20.34
N GLU A 44 -5.55 -4.56 20.38
CA GLU A 44 -6.51 -3.84 21.23
C GLU A 44 -7.96 -4.15 20.85
N ALA A 45 -8.30 -4.15 19.56
CA ALA A 45 -9.62 -4.55 19.11
C ALA A 45 -9.94 -6.00 19.55
N LYS A 46 -8.97 -6.90 19.45
CA LYS A 46 -9.12 -8.29 19.90
C LYS A 46 -9.32 -8.39 21.41
N SER A 47 -8.57 -7.64 22.22
CA SER A 47 -8.70 -7.68 23.69
C SER A 47 -10.05 -7.13 24.16
N ARG A 48 -10.63 -6.20 23.39
CA ARG A 48 -12.00 -5.68 23.58
C ARG A 48 -13.11 -6.61 23.06
N GLY A 49 -12.76 -7.75 22.47
CA GLY A 49 -13.71 -8.76 22.00
C GLY A 49 -14.19 -8.62 20.54
N TYR A 50 -13.61 -7.72 19.75
CA TYR A 50 -13.95 -7.59 18.34
C TYR A 50 -13.28 -8.66 17.47
N ASP A 51 -13.97 -9.07 16.40
CA ASP A 51 -13.38 -9.95 15.38
C ASP A 51 -12.47 -9.15 14.43
N THR A 52 -11.16 -9.30 14.61
CA THR A 52 -10.14 -8.65 13.77
C THR A 52 -10.17 -9.08 12.30
N LYS A 53 -10.74 -10.25 11.96
CA LYS A 53 -10.91 -10.66 10.55
C LYS A 53 -12.02 -9.83 9.91
N VAL A 54 -13.12 -9.60 10.63
CA VAL A 54 -14.22 -8.75 10.15
C VAL A 54 -13.76 -7.30 10.01
N ILE A 55 -13.00 -6.78 10.98
CA ILE A 55 -12.42 -5.41 10.88
C ILE A 55 -11.57 -5.26 9.61
N ARG A 56 -10.69 -6.22 9.30
CA ARG A 56 -9.88 -6.18 8.07
C ARG A 56 -10.73 -6.16 6.81
N LYS A 57 -11.81 -6.96 6.76
CA LYS A 57 -12.76 -6.96 5.64
C LYS A 57 -13.45 -5.61 5.48
N VAL A 58 -13.93 -5.02 6.58
CA VAL A 58 -14.56 -3.69 6.56
C VAL A 58 -13.58 -2.62 6.10
N VAL A 59 -12.33 -2.62 6.58
CA VAL A 59 -11.30 -1.68 6.12
C VAL A 59 -11.01 -1.87 4.62
N ALA A 60 -10.92 -3.11 4.14
CA ALA A 60 -10.70 -3.39 2.72
C ALA A 60 -11.88 -2.92 1.85
N LEU A 61 -13.13 -3.18 2.28
CA LEU A 61 -14.34 -2.67 1.61
C LEU A 61 -14.35 -1.15 1.55
N ARG A 62 -13.95 -0.48 2.63
CA ARG A 62 -13.86 0.99 2.70
C ARG A 62 -12.72 1.59 1.89
N LYS A 63 -11.73 0.79 1.49
CA LYS A 63 -10.63 1.20 0.62
C LYS A 63 -10.96 1.08 -0.87
N ARG A 64 -12.00 0.34 -1.23
CA ARG A 64 -12.43 0.22 -2.63
C ARG A 64 -12.87 1.60 -3.12
N ASP A 65 -12.44 1.94 -4.33
CA ASP A 65 -12.87 3.16 -4.98
C ASP A 65 -14.38 3.08 -5.27
N GLN A 66 -15.07 4.22 -5.26
CA GLN A 66 -16.48 4.28 -5.65
C GLN A 66 -16.66 3.79 -7.09
N ASP A 67 -15.66 4.04 -7.95
CA ASP A 67 -15.67 3.58 -9.34
C ASP A 67 -15.51 2.04 -9.43
N ASP A 68 -14.61 1.45 -8.63
CA ASP A 68 -14.44 -0.01 -8.53
C ASP A 68 -15.70 -0.71 -7.98
N ILE A 69 -16.45 -0.03 -7.10
CA ILE A 69 -17.72 -0.54 -6.58
C ILE A 69 -18.78 -0.47 -7.69
N ALA A 70 -18.87 0.65 -8.40
CA ALA A 70 -19.85 0.85 -9.47
C ALA A 70 -19.63 -0.12 -10.64
N GLU A 71 -18.37 -0.38 -11.03
CA GLU A 71 -18.04 -1.35 -12.09
C GLU A 71 -18.43 -2.77 -11.68
N GLU A 72 -18.08 -3.20 -10.46
CA GLU A 72 -18.46 -4.54 -9.97
C GLU A 72 -19.98 -4.69 -9.87
N GLU A 73 -20.70 -3.67 -9.39
CA GLU A 73 -22.16 -3.68 -9.31
C GLU A 73 -22.82 -3.77 -10.69
N ALA A 74 -22.29 -3.05 -11.69
CA ALA A 74 -22.78 -3.12 -13.08
C ALA A 74 -22.61 -4.52 -13.67
N VAL A 75 -21.44 -5.14 -13.49
CA VAL A 75 -21.18 -6.52 -13.93
C VAL A 75 -22.09 -7.51 -13.20
N MET A 76 -22.26 -7.33 -11.89
CA MET A 76 -23.12 -8.19 -11.08
C MET A 76 -24.59 -8.09 -11.48
N ALA A 77 -25.08 -6.89 -11.81
CA ALA A 77 -26.44 -6.68 -12.31
C ALA A 77 -26.66 -7.43 -13.63
N MET A 78 -25.73 -7.33 -14.57
CA MET A 78 -25.77 -8.05 -15.85
C MET A 78 -25.80 -9.57 -15.65
N TYR A 79 -25.03 -10.11 -14.69
CA TYR A 79 -25.07 -11.54 -14.38
C TYR A 79 -26.38 -11.97 -13.72
N LYS A 80 -26.94 -11.18 -12.80
CA LYS A 80 -28.24 -11.50 -12.17
C LYS A 80 -29.37 -11.49 -13.20
N GLU A 81 -29.36 -10.54 -14.11
CA GLU A 81 -30.30 -10.50 -15.24
C GLU A 81 -30.17 -11.75 -16.12
N ALA A 82 -28.94 -12.10 -16.51
CA ALA A 82 -28.68 -13.30 -17.32
C ALA A 82 -29.09 -14.61 -16.63
N LEU A 83 -29.04 -14.65 -15.29
CA LEU A 83 -29.43 -15.80 -14.47
C LEU A 83 -30.92 -15.78 -14.06
N GLY A 84 -31.69 -14.76 -14.44
CA GLY A 84 -33.10 -14.62 -14.06
C GLY A 84 -33.32 -14.43 -12.55
N MET A 85 -32.33 -13.85 -11.86
CA MET A 85 -32.33 -13.59 -10.41
C MET A 85 -32.79 -12.16 -10.06
N ALA A 86 -33.49 -11.49 -10.98
CA ALA A 86 -33.99 -10.12 -10.84
C ALA A 86 -35.34 -10.07 -10.10
#